data_AF-A0A2E0W6X2-F1
#
_entry.id   AF-A0A2E0W6X2-F1
#
_cell.length_a   1.000
_cell.length_b   1.000
_cell.length_c   1.000
_cell.angle_alpha   90.00
_cell.angle_beta   90.00
_cell.angle_gamma   90.00
#
_symmetry.space_group_name_H-M   'P 1'
#
loop_
_entity.id
_entity.type
_entity.pdbx_description
1 polymer ?
#
loop_
_entity_poly.entity_id
_entity_poly.type
_entity_poly.pdbx_seq_one_letter_code
_entity_poly.pdbx_strand_id
1 'polypeptide(L)'
;MKEIKVIHKALTDEAALQNLDQLEENWGNKYSLVVRSCRNIWDNLAIFFKYPAEICTFIFITNAFEALHRQFRKVTESEFLFLTDDALKKMLFLYYRDL
;
A
#
# COMPACT_ATOMS: atom_id res chain seq x y z
N MET A 1 7.86 -9.20 -7.33
CA MET A 1 6.81 -9.47 -8.32
C MET A 1 6.72 -8.28 -9.25
N LYS A 2 7.10 -8.44 -10.52
CA LYS A 2 7.02 -7.37 -11.54
C LYS A 2 5.57 -7.14 -11.99
N GLU A 3 4.75 -8.18 -11.86
CA GLU A 3 3.36 -8.31 -12.28
C GLU A 3 2.45 -7.33 -11.51
N ILE A 4 2.70 -7.12 -10.22
CA ILE A 4 1.97 -6.11 -9.41
C ILE A 4 2.15 -4.70 -9.97
N LYS A 5 3.34 -4.38 -10.49
CA LYS A 5 3.57 -3.07 -11.14
C LYS A 5 2.77 -2.93 -12.43
N VAL A 6 2.46 -4.02 -13.12
CA VAL A 6 1.66 -3.99 -14.35
C VAL A 6 0.20 -3.66 -14.02
N ILE A 7 -0.34 -4.22 -12.94
CA ILE A 7 -1.69 -3.90 -12.44
C ILE A 7 -1.81 -2.40 -12.15
N HIS A 8 -0.87 -1.81 -11.43
CA HIS A 8 -0.90 -0.38 -11.08
C HIS A 8 -0.63 0.57 -12.26
N LYS A 9 0.02 0.10 -13.32
CA LYS A 9 0.33 0.88 -14.53
C LYS A 9 -0.73 0.76 -15.62
N ALA A 10 -1.76 -0.04 -15.41
CA ALA A 10 -2.85 -0.16 -16.37
C ALA A 10 -3.55 1.19 -16.57
N LEU A 11 -4.00 1.43 -17.80
CA LEU A 11 -4.69 2.68 -18.18
C LEU A 11 -6.17 2.68 -17.79
N THR A 12 -6.76 1.50 -17.60
CA THR A 12 -8.16 1.30 -17.20
C THR A 12 -8.24 0.27 -16.10
N ASP A 13 -9.31 0.33 -15.31
CA ASP A 13 -9.66 -0.67 -14.31
C ASP A 13 -9.89 -2.05 -14.94
N GLU A 14 -10.52 -2.12 -16.11
CA GLU A 14 -10.68 -3.35 -16.89
C GLU A 14 -9.34 -4.01 -17.22
N ALA A 15 -8.37 -3.23 -17.73
CA ALA A 15 -7.03 -3.74 -18.02
C ALA A 15 -6.29 -4.15 -16.75
N ALA A 16 -6.48 -3.42 -15.65
CA ALA A 16 -5.91 -3.77 -14.36
C ALA A 16 -6.49 -5.09 -13.82
N LEU A 17 -7.79 -5.33 -14.02
CA LEU A 17 -8.47 -6.57 -13.63
C LEU A 17 -7.92 -7.76 -14.42
N GLN A 18 -7.74 -7.63 -15.74
CA GLN A 18 -7.13 -8.68 -16.56
C GLN A 18 -5.69 -9.01 -16.11
N ASN A 19 -4.91 -7.99 -15.75
CA ASN A 19 -3.58 -8.20 -15.20
C ASN A 19 -3.62 -8.90 -13.82
N LEU A 20 -4.66 -8.65 -13.01
CA LEU A 20 -4.89 -9.36 -11.75
C LEU A 20 -5.28 -10.82 -11.99
N ASP A 21 -6.11 -11.12 -13.00
CA ASP A 21 -6.42 -12.48 -13.43
C ASP A 21 -5.15 -13.25 -13.84
N GLN A 22 -4.29 -12.61 -14.63
CA GLN A 22 -3.01 -13.21 -15.05
C GLN A 22 -2.05 -13.43 -13.88
N LEU A 23 -2.06 -12.52 -12.89
CA LEU A 23 -1.29 -12.68 -11.66
C LEU A 23 -1.80 -13.86 -10.84
N GLU A 24 -3.12 -14.03 -10.77
CA GLU A 24 -3.77 -15.16 -10.09
C GLU A 24 -3.44 -16.50 -10.76
N GLU A 25 -3.45 -16.57 -12.08
CA GLU A 25 -3.05 -17.78 -12.81
C GLU A 25 -1.60 -18.18 -12.50
N ASN A 26 -0.69 -17.20 -12.54
CA ASN A 26 0.75 -17.44 -12.37
C ASN A 26 1.15 -17.70 -10.91
N TRP A 27 0.51 -17.01 -9.97
CA TRP A 27 0.97 -16.93 -8.57
C TRP A 27 -0.07 -17.31 -7.54
N GLY A 28 -1.33 -17.51 -7.92
CA GLY A 28 -2.45 -17.81 -7.02
C GLY A 28 -2.24 -19.07 -6.20
N ASN A 29 -1.58 -20.09 -6.74
CA ASN A 29 -1.26 -21.31 -5.98
C ASN A 29 -0.28 -21.06 -4.83
N LYS A 30 0.66 -20.11 -5.00
CA LYS A 30 1.70 -19.81 -4.01
C LYS A 30 1.32 -18.67 -3.07
N TYR A 31 0.54 -17.72 -3.56
CA TYR A 31 0.19 -16.48 -2.85
C TYR A 31 -1.33 -16.23 -2.85
N SER A 32 -2.12 -17.30 -2.68
CA SER A 32 -3.60 -17.25 -2.71
C SER A 32 -4.21 -16.20 -1.79
N LEU A 33 -3.65 -16.03 -0.59
CA LEU A 33 -4.10 -15.02 0.38
C LEU A 33 -3.92 -13.60 -0.13
N VAL A 34 -2.81 -13.31 -0.82
CA VAL A 34 -2.52 -11.98 -1.36
C VAL A 34 -3.50 -11.67 -2.49
N VAL A 35 -3.66 -12.60 -3.42
CA VAL A 35 -4.59 -12.46 -4.56
C VAL A 35 -6.03 -12.26 -4.06
N ARG A 36 -6.47 -13.10 -3.11
CA ARG A 36 -7.80 -12.98 -2.51
C ARG A 36 -8.01 -11.65 -1.81
N SER A 37 -7.00 -11.17 -1.07
CA SER A 37 -7.04 -9.86 -0.44
C SER A 37 -7.23 -8.74 -1.47
N CYS A 38 -6.43 -8.75 -2.55
CA CYS A 38 -6.56 -7.79 -3.66
C CYS A 38 -7.95 -7.80 -4.29
N ARG A 39 -8.55 -8.99 -4.52
CA ARG A 39 -9.91 -9.13 -5.03
C ARG A 39 -10.95 -8.55 -4.06
N ASN A 40 -10.81 -8.82 -2.77
CA ASN A 40 -11.76 -8.35 -1.76
C ASN A 40 -11.78 -6.81 -1.65
N ILE A 41 -10.62 -6.16 -1.85
CA ILE A 41 -10.52 -4.69 -1.81
C ILE A 41 -10.62 -4.05 -3.21
N TRP A 42 -10.92 -4.84 -4.25
CA TRP A 42 -10.85 -4.39 -5.63
C TRP A 42 -11.70 -3.15 -5.90
N ASP A 43 -12.93 -3.12 -5.40
CA ASP A 43 -13.83 -1.98 -5.59
C ASP A 43 -13.24 -0.67 -5.07
N ASN A 44 -12.45 -0.72 -3.99
CA ASN A 44 -11.74 0.43 -3.46
C ASN A 44 -10.51 0.79 -4.31
N LEU A 45 -9.77 -0.21 -4.79
CA LEU A 45 -8.61 0.00 -5.66
C LEU A 45 -9.01 0.56 -7.03
N ALA A 46 -10.14 0.11 -7.57
CA ALA A 46 -10.65 0.53 -8.88
C ALA A 46 -10.97 2.02 -8.93
N ILE A 47 -11.31 2.64 -7.79
CA ILE A 47 -11.55 4.09 -7.67
C ILE A 47 -10.33 4.89 -8.13
N PHE A 48 -9.12 4.38 -7.93
CA PHE A 48 -7.91 5.10 -8.33
C PHE A 48 -7.85 5.33 -9.84
N PHE A 49 -8.33 4.40 -10.67
CA PHE A 49 -8.35 4.55 -12.13
C PHE A 49 -9.30 5.65 -12.64
N LYS A 50 -10.12 6.24 -11.76
CA LYS A 50 -10.95 7.42 -12.09
C LYS A 50 -10.14 8.71 -12.11
N TYR A 51 -8.94 8.73 -11.53
CA TYR A 51 -8.06 9.89 -11.56
C TYR A 51 -7.16 9.88 -12.82
N PRO A 52 -6.65 11.05 -13.25
CA PRO A 52 -5.63 11.12 -14.29
C PRO A 52 -4.38 10.27 -13.97
N ALA A 53 -3.71 9.78 -15.00
CA ALA A 53 -2.57 8.88 -14.89
C ALA A 53 -1.42 9.44 -14.01
N GLU A 54 -1.23 10.76 -14.01
CA GLU A 54 -0.24 11.45 -13.19
C GLU A 54 -0.56 11.31 -11.70
N ILE A 55 -1.84 11.40 -11.34
CA ILE A 55 -2.31 11.24 -9.95
C ILE A 55 -2.22 9.76 -9.55
N CYS A 56 -2.65 8.84 -10.40
CA CYS A 56 -2.51 7.40 -10.15
C CYS A 56 -1.05 7.00 -9.91
N THR A 57 -0.15 7.54 -10.71
CA THR A 57 1.29 7.32 -10.55
C THR A 57 1.75 7.81 -9.18
N PHE A 58 1.32 9.02 -8.76
CA PHE A 58 1.63 9.54 -7.43
C PHE A 58 1.08 8.66 -6.31
N ILE A 59 -0.19 8.23 -6.40
CA ILE A 59 -0.85 7.41 -5.38
C ILE A 59 -0.17 6.05 -5.23
N PHE A 60 0.18 5.40 -6.35
CA PHE A 60 0.86 4.10 -6.33
C PHE A 60 2.36 4.21 -6.04
N ILE A 61 2.93 5.41 -5.90
CA ILE A 61 4.27 5.59 -5.33
C ILE A 61 4.15 5.38 -3.82
N THR A 62 4.32 4.12 -3.40
CA THR A 62 4.36 3.75 -1.98
C THR A 62 5.57 4.34 -1.24
N ASN A 63 6.57 4.89 -1.95
CA ASN A 63 7.85 5.33 -1.38
C ASN A 63 7.70 6.40 -0.28
N ALA A 64 6.78 7.37 -0.42
CA ALA A 64 6.59 8.40 0.61
C ALA A 64 5.97 7.82 1.89
N PHE A 65 4.93 6.99 1.73
CA PHE A 65 4.29 6.30 2.86
C PHE A 65 5.22 5.27 3.52
N GLU A 66 5.99 4.52 2.73
CA GLU A 66 6.99 3.58 3.23
C GLU A 66 8.11 4.29 3.99
N ALA A 67 8.58 5.43 3.49
CA ALA A 67 9.57 6.25 4.18
C ALA A 67 9.03 6.75 5.53
N LEU A 68 7.80 7.26 5.58
CA LEU A 68 7.14 7.65 6.83
C LEU A 68 7.02 6.48 7.81
N HIS A 69 6.50 5.33 7.36
CA HIS A 69 6.38 4.13 8.18
C HIS A 69 7.73 3.60 8.67
N ARG A 70 8.80 3.75 7.88
CA ARG A 70 10.16 3.39 8.30
C ARG A 70 10.63 4.29 9.43
N GLN A 71 10.38 5.59 9.35
CA GLN A 71 10.74 6.50 10.43
C GLN A 71 9.94 6.22 11.70
N PHE A 72 8.63 5.97 11.59
CA PHE A 72 7.82 5.58 12.74
C PHE A 72 8.32 4.31 13.40
N ARG A 73 8.64 3.27 12.62
CA ARG A 73 9.24 2.03 13.15
C ARG A 73 10.53 2.29 13.93
N LYS A 74 11.43 3.09 13.38
CA LYS A 74 12.71 3.43 14.02
C LYS A 74 12.51 4.04 15.42
N VAL A 75 11.52 4.90 15.58
CA VAL A 75 11.25 5.60 16.85
C VAL A 75 10.50 4.70 17.83
N THR A 76 9.63 3.83 17.34
CA THR A 76 8.94 2.86 18.19
C THR A 76 9.84 1.69 18.60
N GLU A 77 10.85 1.33 17.81
CA GLU A 77 11.80 0.25 18.12
C GLU A 77 12.70 0.59 19.33
N SER A 78 12.98 1.87 19.57
CA SER A 78 13.76 2.29 20.75
C SER A 78 13.00 2.23 22.07
N GLU A 79 11.66 2.17 22.04
CA GLU A 79 10.83 2.12 23.24
C GLU A 79 10.21 0.73 23.41
N PHE A 80 10.52 0.05 24.51
CA PHE A 80 10.07 -1.32 24.76
C PHE A 80 8.59 -1.40 25.17
N LEU A 81 8.01 -0.31 25.70
CA LEU A 81 6.63 -0.29 26.18
C LEU A 81 6.07 1.13 26.27
N PHE A 82 4.87 1.33 25.73
CA PHE A 82 4.10 2.55 25.92
C PHE A 82 3.08 2.34 27.03
N LEU A 83 3.03 3.24 28.01
CA LEU A 83 2.10 3.16 29.15
C LEU A 83 0.63 3.32 28.74
N THR A 84 0.37 4.05 27.66
CA THR A 84 -0.97 4.29 27.09
C THR A 84 -0.85 4.55 25.58
N ASP A 85 -1.96 4.34 24.85
CA ASP A 85 -2.05 4.69 23.43
C ASP A 85 -1.80 6.18 23.16
N ASP A 86 -2.18 7.05 24.11
CA ASP A 86 -1.97 8.50 23.97
C ASP A 86 -0.49 8.89 24.10
N ALA A 87 0.30 8.16 24.89
CA ALA A 87 1.75 8.36 24.95
C ALA A 87 2.40 8.03 23.60
N LEU A 88 2.00 6.91 22.98
CA LEU A 88 2.44 6.53 21.63
C LEU A 88 2.05 7.59 20.59
N LYS A 89 0.77 8.03 20.58
CA LYS A 89 0.29 9.04 19.63
C LYS A 89 1.05 10.36 19.78
N LYS A 90 1.29 10.83 21.02
CA LYS A 90 2.05 12.07 21.27
C LYS A 90 3.48 11.96 20.75
N MET A 91 4.15 10.83 20.98
CA MET A 91 5.50 10.62 20.48
C MET A 91 5.54 10.59 18.94
N LEU A 92 4.64 9.83 18.30
CA LEU A 92 4.55 9.81 16.83
C LEU A 92 4.24 11.20 16.26
N PHE A 93 3.36 11.96 16.90
CA PHE A 93 3.05 13.34 16.49
C PHE A 93 4.26 14.27 16.61
N LEU A 94 4.96 14.25 17.74
CA LEU A 94 6.15 15.09 17.96
C LEU A 94 7.23 14.75 16.94
N TYR A 95 7.44 13.46 16.68
CA TYR A 95 8.39 13.01 15.69
C TYR A 95 7.99 13.43 14.27
N TYR A 96 6.71 13.28 13.91
CA TYR A 96 6.20 13.71 12.60
C TYR A 96 6.33 15.23 12.41
N ARG A 97 6.12 16.03 13.46
CA ARG A 97 6.29 17.49 13.43
C ARG A 97 7.73 17.90 13.15
N ASP A 98 8.69 17.09 13.59
CA ASP A 98 10.13 17.39 13.50
C ASP A 98 10.79 16.76 12.24
N LEU A 99 10.00 16.09 11.36
CA LEU A 99 10.40 15.63 10.02
C LEU A 99 10.44 16.78 9.00
#